data_AF-A0A0F0GBV5-F1
#
_entry.id   AF-A0A0F0GBV5-F1
#
_cell.length_a   1.000
_cell.length_b   1.000
_cell.length_c   1.000
_cell.angle_alpha   90.00
_cell.angle_beta   90.00
_cell.angle_gamma   90.00
#
_symmetry.space_group_name_H-M   'P 1'
#
loop_
_entity.id
_entity.type
_entity.pdbx_description
1 polymer ?
#
loop_
_entity_poly.entity_id
_entity_poly.type
_entity_poly.pdbx_seq_one_letter_code
_entity_poly.pdbx_strand_id
1 'polypeptide(L)'
;VELRNELNGATGLRLPATLVFDYPSPVALAAFLLAELLGDETDAIGTAPVQSAGSLDDQPIAIVGMSCRYPGGVESPEDLWRLVSEAGDAI
;
A
#
# COMPACT_ATOMS: atom_id res chain seq x y z
N VAL A 1 -11.22 -16.03 -13.89
CA VAL A 1 -11.26 -17.17 -12.94
C VAL A 1 -10.56 -18.40 -13.50
N GLU A 2 -10.76 -18.73 -14.78
CA GLU A 2 -10.10 -19.87 -15.45
C GLU A 2 -8.57 -19.84 -15.31
N LEU A 3 -7.92 -18.72 -15.65
CA LEU A 3 -6.45 -18.58 -15.50
C LEU A 3 -5.95 -18.91 -14.09
N ARG A 4 -6.61 -18.41 -13.04
CA ARG A 4 -6.24 -18.70 -11.65
C ARG A 4 -6.44 -20.19 -11.32
N ASN A 5 -7.50 -20.81 -11.83
CA ASN A 5 -7.76 -22.24 -11.59
C ASN A 5 -6.72 -23.11 -12.31
N GLU A 6 -6.34 -22.75 -13.53
CA GLU A 6 -5.26 -23.43 -14.27
C GLU A 6 -3.92 -23.28 -13.56
N LEU A 7 -3.57 -22.07 -13.11
CA LEU A 7 -2.35 -21.82 -12.35
C LEU A 7 -2.34 -22.57 -11.02
N ASN A 8 -3.44 -22.59 -10.27
CA ASN A 8 -3.57 -23.43 -9.06
C ASN A 8 -3.35 -24.92 -9.37
N GLY A 9 -3.94 -25.42 -10.46
CA GLY A 9 -3.79 -26.82 -10.87
C GLY A 9 -2.36 -27.18 -11.28
N ALA A 10 -1.67 -26.28 -11.99
CA ALA A 10 -0.31 -26.49 -12.46
C ALA A 10 0.75 -26.33 -11.36
N THR A 11 0.53 -25.42 -10.40
CA THR A 11 1.53 -25.07 -9.36
C THR A 11 1.26 -25.72 -8.01
N GLY A 12 0.04 -26.18 -7.75
CA GLY A 12 -0.37 -26.67 -6.43
C GLY A 12 -0.54 -25.57 -5.37
N LEU A 13 -0.33 -24.30 -5.74
CA LEU A 13 -0.47 -23.16 -4.83
C LEU A 13 -1.95 -22.84 -4.58
N ARG A 14 -2.23 -22.19 -3.45
CA ARG A 14 -3.53 -21.57 -3.17
C ARG A 14 -3.48 -20.09 -3.55
N LEU A 15 -3.73 -19.81 -4.82
CA LEU A 15 -3.65 -18.44 -5.34
C LEU A 15 -4.91 -17.61 -4.98
N PRO A 16 -4.74 -16.36 -4.50
CA PRO A 16 -5.84 -15.45 -4.19
C PRO A 16 -6.73 -15.12 -5.40
N ALA A 17 -7.99 -14.75 -5.13
CA ALA A 17 -8.90 -14.28 -6.17
C ALA A 17 -8.51 -12.89 -6.72
N THR A 18 -7.72 -12.12 -5.98
CA THR A 18 -7.27 -10.76 -6.33
C THR A 18 -5.99 -10.74 -7.16
N LEU A 19 -5.37 -11.89 -7.42
CA LEU A 19 -4.02 -12.00 -7.99
C LEU A 19 -3.80 -11.24 -9.31
N VAL A 20 -4.81 -11.14 -10.17
CA VAL A 20 -4.71 -10.37 -11.44
C VAL A 20 -4.71 -8.85 -11.19
N PHE A 21 -5.33 -8.39 -10.09
CA PHE A 21 -5.30 -6.99 -9.69
C PHE A 21 -4.00 -6.63 -8.99
N ASP A 22 -3.49 -7.54 -8.14
CA ASP A 22 -2.24 -7.34 -7.40
C ASP A 22 -1.01 -7.39 -8.34
N TYR A 23 -1.09 -8.21 -9.40
CA TYR A 23 -0.04 -8.40 -10.39
C TYR A 23 -0.58 -8.20 -11.82
N PRO A 24 -0.78 -6.93 -12.26
CA PRO A 24 -1.50 -6.62 -13.50
C PRO A 24 -0.67 -6.87 -14.77
N SER A 25 0.57 -7.37 -14.64
CA SER A 25 1.40 -7.76 -15.78
C SER A 25 1.80 -9.24 -15.69
N PRO A 26 1.92 -9.95 -16.83
CA PRO A 26 2.36 -11.34 -16.85
C PRO A 26 3.73 -11.55 -16.21
N VAL A 27 4.64 -10.56 -16.35
CA VAL A 27 6.00 -10.61 -15.77
C VAL A 27 5.94 -10.52 -14.24
N ALA A 28 5.15 -9.58 -13.71
CA ALA A 28 4.98 -9.43 -12.26
C ALA A 28 4.33 -10.68 -11.65
N LEU A 29 3.35 -11.27 -12.34
CA LEU A 29 2.73 -12.51 -11.90
C LEU A 29 3.71 -13.69 -11.93
N ALA A 30 4.52 -13.83 -12.98
CA ALA A 30 5.52 -14.89 -13.07
C ALA A 30 6.59 -14.77 -11.97
N ALA A 31 7.04 -13.55 -11.66
CA ALA A 31 7.99 -13.31 -10.58
C ALA A 31 7.41 -13.73 -9.21
N PHE A 32 6.15 -13.37 -8.93
CA PHE A 32 5.46 -13.79 -7.70
C PHE A 32 5.37 -15.32 -7.60
N LEU A 33 4.95 -16.00 -8.67
CA LEU A 33 4.84 -17.46 -8.67
C LEU A 33 6.19 -18.17 -8.48
N LEU A 34 7.26 -17.62 -9.05
CA LEU A 34 8.61 -18.17 -8.88
C LEU A 34 9.09 -18.06 -7.43
N ALA A 35 8.84 -16.92 -6.77
CA ALA A 35 9.19 -16.73 -5.36
C ALA A 35 8.43 -17.72 -4.45
N GLU A 36 7.14 -17.91 -4.69
CA GLU A 36 6.32 -18.87 -3.92
C GLU A 36 6.75 -20.34 -4.13
N LEU A 37 7.14 -20.70 -5.35
CA LEU A 37 7.50 -22.08 -5.69
C LEU A 37 8.91 -22.47 -5.27
N LEU A 38 9.86 -21.55 -5.39
CA LEU A 38 11.27 -21.82 -5.08
C LEU A 38 11.57 -21.59 -3.59
N GLY A 39 10.65 -20.92 -2.88
CA GLY A 39 10.98 -20.30 -1.60
C GLY A 39 11.94 -19.15 -1.80
N ASP A 40 11.99 -18.22 -0.85
CA ASP A 40 12.94 -17.12 -0.95
C ASP A 40 14.36 -17.64 -0.63
N GLU A 41 15.15 -17.99 -1.66
CA GLU A 41 16.60 -18.20 -1.51
C GLU A 41 17.34 -16.89 -1.15
N THR A 42 16.61 -15.78 -0.90
CA THR A 42 17.15 -14.52 -0.39
C THR A 42 17.20 -14.46 1.15
N ASP A 43 16.62 -15.43 1.87
CA ASP A 43 16.57 -15.43 3.34
C ASP A 43 17.93 -15.67 4.03
N ALA A 44 19.03 -15.79 3.28
CA ALA A 44 20.38 -15.94 3.84
C ALA A 44 21.17 -14.62 3.99
N ILE A 45 20.65 -13.46 3.54
CA ILE A 45 21.34 -12.17 3.70
C ILE A 45 20.41 -11.13 4.34
N GLY A 46 20.26 -11.23 5.66
CA GLY A 46 19.92 -10.09 6.51
C GLY A 46 18.42 -9.86 6.74
N THR A 47 17.75 -10.78 7.44
CA THR A 47 16.45 -10.50 8.05
C THR A 47 16.65 -9.48 9.19
N ALA A 48 16.38 -8.20 8.92
CA ALA A 48 16.13 -7.22 9.97
C ALA A 48 14.95 -7.70 10.83
N PRO A 49 14.91 -7.41 12.15
CA PRO A 49 13.84 -7.89 13.00
C PRO A 49 12.48 -7.42 12.46
N VAL A 50 11.65 -8.38 12.07
CA VAL A 50 10.25 -8.13 11.72
C VAL A 50 9.58 -7.62 12.99
N GLN A 51 9.36 -6.31 13.06
CA GLN A 51 8.58 -5.74 14.16
C GLN A 51 7.19 -6.36 14.12
N SER A 52 6.75 -6.92 15.24
CA SER A 52 5.40 -7.45 15.39
C SER A 52 4.41 -6.36 14.98
N ALA A 53 3.56 -6.65 14.00
CA ALA A 53 2.44 -5.77 13.70
C ALA A 53 1.63 -5.59 15.00
N GLY A 54 1.48 -4.35 15.46
CA GLY A 54 0.62 -4.03 16.60
C GLY A 54 -0.83 -4.46 16.34
N SER A 55 -1.68 -4.33 17.36
CA SER A 55 -3.14 -4.45 17.18
C SER A 55 -3.57 -3.66 15.94
N LEU A 56 -4.53 -4.16 15.17
CA LEU A 56 -5.11 -3.40 14.04
C LEU A 56 -5.61 -2.01 14.49
N ASP A 57 -6.03 -1.90 15.76
CA ASP A 57 -6.46 -0.64 16.38
C ASP A 57 -5.31 0.35 16.67
N ASP A 58 -4.07 -0.13 16.80
CA ASP A 58 -2.88 0.69 17.04
C ASP A 58 -2.07 0.95 15.76
N GLN A 59 -2.58 0.55 14.60
CA GLN A 59 -1.89 0.76 13.34
C GLN A 59 -2.03 2.23 12.91
N PRO A 60 -0.92 2.98 12.79
CA PRO A 60 -0.98 4.39 12.41
C PRO A 60 -1.46 4.53 10.95
N ILE A 61 -2.33 5.52 10.71
CA ILE A 61 -2.78 5.90 9.37
C ILE A 61 -1.91 7.05 8.85
N ALA A 62 -1.31 6.86 7.69
CA ALA A 62 -0.57 7.91 6.99
C ALA A 62 -1.52 8.81 6.19
N ILE A 63 -1.45 10.12 6.43
CA ILE A 63 -2.08 11.13 5.56
C ILE A 63 -1.05 11.49 4.47
N VAL A 64 -1.33 11.09 3.22
CA VAL A 64 -0.40 11.28 2.09
C VAL A 64 -0.65 12.56 1.28
N GLY A 65 -1.75 13.26 1.55
CA GLY A 65 -2.09 14.52 0.89
C GLY A 65 -3.36 15.14 1.46
N MET A 66 -3.52 16.44 1.24
CA MET A 66 -4.70 17.21 1.64
C MET A 66 -4.97 18.35 0.66
N SER A 67 -6.23 18.76 0.54
CA SER A 67 -6.65 19.97 -0.16
C SER A 67 -7.85 20.58 0.56
N CYS A 68 -7.99 21.90 0.51
CA CYS A 68 -9.08 22.60 1.20
C CYS A 68 -9.50 23.91 0.52
N ARG A 69 -10.70 24.37 0.89
CA ARG A 69 -11.28 25.68 0.57
C ARG A 69 -12.01 26.18 1.82
N TYR A 70 -11.58 27.31 2.36
CA TYR A 70 -12.15 27.89 3.59
C TYR A 70 -12.42 29.41 3.43
N PRO A 71 -13.22 30.01 4.34
CA PRO A 71 -13.35 31.46 4.45
C PRO A 71 -12.00 32.17 4.62
N GLY A 72 -11.97 33.49 4.44
CA GLY A 72 -10.72 34.25 4.47
C GLY A 72 -9.85 34.07 3.21
N GLY A 73 -10.39 33.51 2.13
CA GLY A 73 -9.67 33.35 0.85
C GLY A 73 -8.67 32.19 0.83
N VAL A 74 -8.80 31.22 1.73
CA VAL A 74 -7.90 30.07 1.83
C VAL A 74 -8.23 29.03 0.76
N GLU A 75 -7.29 28.81 -0.16
CA GLU A 75 -7.42 27.90 -1.30
C GLU A 75 -6.43 26.73 -1.30
N SER A 76 -5.63 26.63 -0.26
CA SER A 76 -4.64 25.57 -0.13
C SER A 76 -4.29 25.29 1.33
N PRO A 77 -3.70 24.11 1.62
CA PRO A 77 -3.11 23.83 2.93
C PRO A 77 -2.09 24.90 3.36
N GLU A 78 -1.34 25.46 2.42
CA GLU A 78 -0.35 26.51 2.65
C GLU A 78 -1.01 27.83 3.06
N ASP A 79 -2.11 28.22 2.41
CA ASP A 79 -2.87 29.41 2.78
C ASP A 79 -3.49 29.27 4.18
N LEU A 80 -3.99 28.07 4.50
CA LEU A 80 -4.51 27.76 5.84
C LEU A 80 -3.41 27.91 6.89
N TRP A 81 -2.23 27.34 6.61
CA TRP A 81 -1.10 27.41 7.52
C TRP A 81 -0.66 28.85 7.77
N ARG A 82 -0.66 29.69 6.73
CA ARG A 82 -0.35 31.12 6.86
C ARG A 82 -1.36 31.83 7.74
N LEU A 83 -2.66 31.66 7.50
CA LEU A 83 -3.71 32.29 8.29
C LEU A 83 -3.61 31.92 9.78
N VAL A 84 -3.39 30.64 10.10
CA VAL A 84 -3.25 30.17 11.49
C VAL A 84 -1.97 30.70 12.14
N SER A 85 -0.84 30.67 11.41
CA SER A 85 0.45 31.13 11.94
C SER A 85 0.48 32.63 12.20
N GLU A 86 -0.26 33.41 11.39
CA GLU A 86 -0.42 34.85 11.54
C GLU A 86 -1.57 35.21 12.51
N ALA A 87 -2.27 34.21 13.06
CA ALA A 87 -3.46 34.37 13.90
C ALA A 87 -4.54 35.28 13.24
N GLY A 88 -4.70 35.15 11.92
CA GLY A 88 -5.68 35.90 11.14
C GLY A 88 -7.12 35.46 11.39
N ASP A 89 -8.06 36.39 11.22
CA ASP A 89 -9.50 36.10 11.27
C ASP A 89 -10.04 35.85 9.86
N ALA A 90 -10.92 34.85 9.74
CA ALA A 90 -11.49 34.39 8.48
C ALA A 90 -12.99 34.71 8.34
N ILE A 91 -13.59 35.37 9.33
CA ILE A 91 -15.04 35.65 9.44
C ILE A 91 -15.31 37.16 9.49
#